data_AF-A0A3P8AWJ7-F1
#
_entry.id   AF-A0A3P8AWJ7-F1
#
_cell.length_a   1.000
_cell.length_b   1.000
_cell.length_c   1.000
_cell.angle_alpha   90.00
_cell.angle_beta   90.00
_cell.angle_gamma   90.00
#
_symmetry.space_group_name_H-M   'P 1'
#
loop_
_entity.id
_entity.type
_entity.pdbx_description
1 polymer ?
#
loop_
_entity_poly.entity_id
_entity_poly.type
_entity_poly.pdbx_seq_one_letter_code
_entity_poly.pdbx_strand_id
1 'polypeptide(L)'
;MFVELPDPLNIPLNEYGLTLTVWFDFFGYFTNIVIIYTAVKNGLGGDSANTGCYDRIALLDLPECVEANCVILEPDHSGGSTLVRTLVKYLQKIKGPLKFNARVVDVNQQKVFYMKEVCFEDVLITKLCEMK
;
A
#
# COMPACT_ATOMS: atom_id res chain seq x y z
N MET A 1 -7.69 11.19 -22.46
CA MET A 1 -6.57 10.56 -21.74
C MET A 1 -7.20 9.63 -20.71
N PHE A 2 -7.00 8.33 -20.83
CA PHE A 2 -7.50 7.39 -19.81
C PHE A 2 -6.67 7.57 -18.55
N VAL A 3 -7.33 7.61 -17.39
CA VAL A 3 -6.64 7.77 -16.11
C VAL A 3 -6.15 6.38 -15.70
N GLU A 4 -4.87 6.10 -15.89
CA GLU A 4 -4.25 4.84 -15.48
C GLU A 4 -3.69 4.94 -14.05
N LEU A 5 -3.94 3.88 -13.26
CA LEU A 5 -3.36 3.67 -11.94
C LEU A 5 -1.91 3.16 -12.07
N PRO A 6 -1.05 3.39 -11.07
CA PRO A 6 0.29 2.83 -11.06
C PRO A 6 0.30 1.31 -11.01
N ASP A 7 1.34 0.71 -11.59
CA ASP A 7 1.59 -0.72 -11.46
C ASP A 7 1.84 -1.11 -9.98
N PRO A 8 1.47 -2.34 -9.58
CA PRO A 8 1.81 -2.88 -8.27
C PRO A 8 3.31 -2.82 -7.99
N LEU A 9 3.68 -2.34 -6.81
CA LEU A 9 5.06 -2.29 -6.34
C LEU A 9 5.33 -3.44 -5.37
N ASN A 10 6.35 -4.25 -5.68
CA ASN A 10 6.86 -5.29 -4.79
C ASN A 10 8.22 -4.88 -4.22
N ILE A 11 8.30 -4.77 -2.89
CA ILE A 11 9.48 -4.35 -2.15
C ILE A 11 10.02 -5.56 -1.38
N PRO A 12 11.13 -6.18 -1.83
CA PRO A 12 11.71 -7.32 -1.13
C PRO A 12 12.36 -6.86 0.17
N LEU A 13 12.03 -7.53 1.26
CA LEU A 13 12.59 -7.34 2.60
C LEU A 13 13.53 -8.51 2.89
N ASN A 14 14.63 -8.56 2.13
CA ASN A 14 15.53 -9.72 2.06
C ASN A 14 16.05 -10.17 3.44
N GLU A 15 16.36 -9.22 4.32
CA GLU A 15 16.86 -9.48 5.69
C GLU A 15 15.87 -10.28 6.55
N TYR A 16 14.60 -10.27 6.17
CA TYR A 16 13.51 -10.88 6.92
C TYR A 16 12.82 -11.99 6.14
N GLY A 17 13.25 -12.26 4.90
CA GLY A 17 12.59 -13.24 4.04
C GLY A 17 11.13 -12.87 3.75
N LEU A 18 10.80 -11.58 3.69
CA LEU A 18 9.44 -11.08 3.43
C LEU A 18 9.39 -10.26 2.14
N THR A 19 8.20 -10.06 1.60
CA THR A 19 7.93 -9.11 0.51
C THR A 19 6.74 -8.25 0.88
N LEU A 20 6.92 -6.94 0.80
CA LEU A 20 5.84 -5.95 0.91
C LEU A 20 5.31 -5.67 -0.49
N THR A 21 4.02 -5.88 -0.71
CA THR A 21 3.33 -5.49 -1.94
C THR A 21 2.42 -4.29 -1.67
N VAL A 22 2.48 -3.28 -2.54
CA VAL A 22 1.61 -2.09 -2.51
C VAL A 22 0.95 -1.96 -3.89
N TRP A 23 -0.36 -1.84 -3.94
CA TRP A 23 -1.08 -1.66 -5.22
C TRP A 23 -2.32 -0.78 -5.04
N PHE A 24 -2.82 -0.28 -6.17
CA PHE A 24 -3.93 0.66 -6.21
C PHE A 24 -5.17 0.03 -6.84
N ASP A 25 -6.32 0.54 -6.45
CA ASP A 25 -7.60 0.27 -7.09
C ASP A 25 -8.48 1.53 -7.09
N PHE A 26 -9.41 1.59 -8.03
CA PHE A 26 -10.32 2.72 -8.18
C PHE A 26 -11.38 2.72 -7.08
N PHE A 27 -11.79 3.92 -6.64
CA PHE A 27 -12.98 4.10 -5.82
C PHE A 27 -14.08 4.81 -6.62
N GLY A 28 -14.86 4.02 -7.37
CA GLY A 28 -15.90 4.56 -8.25
C GLY A 28 -15.35 5.46 -9.35
N TYR A 29 -16.12 6.47 -9.75
CA TYR A 29 -15.77 7.42 -10.83
C TYR A 29 -14.94 8.63 -10.36
N PHE A 30 -14.47 8.66 -9.11
CA PHE A 30 -13.79 9.81 -8.54
C PHE A 30 -12.29 9.75 -8.79
N THR A 31 -11.73 10.74 -9.48
CA THR A 31 -10.29 10.85 -9.74
C THR A 31 -9.49 11.37 -8.54
N ASN A 32 -10.17 11.86 -7.51
CA ASN A 32 -9.55 12.39 -6.30
C ASN A 32 -9.59 11.45 -5.09
N ILE A 33 -10.03 10.21 -5.31
CA ILE A 33 -10.12 9.16 -4.30
C ILE A 33 -9.49 7.89 -4.89
N VAL A 34 -8.66 7.22 -4.11
CA VAL A 34 -8.07 5.93 -4.50
C VAL A 34 -8.11 4.96 -3.32
N ILE A 35 -8.12 3.67 -3.62
CA ILE A 35 -7.85 2.64 -2.64
C ILE A 35 -6.40 2.23 -2.79
N ILE A 36 -5.65 2.23 -1.69
CA ILE A 36 -4.32 1.65 -1.62
C ILE A 36 -4.41 0.38 -0.79
N TYR A 37 -4.00 -0.73 -1.38
CA TYR A 37 -3.84 -1.99 -0.68
C TYR A 37 -2.39 -2.24 -0.36
N THR A 38 -2.16 -2.84 0.81
CA THR A 38 -0.86 -3.36 1.18
C THR A 38 -0.99 -4.79 1.68
N ALA A 39 0.05 -5.59 1.43
CA ALA A 39 0.15 -6.94 1.94
C ALA A 39 1.61 -7.28 2.24
N VAL A 40 1.83 -8.07 3.28
CA VAL A 40 3.14 -8.67 3.56
C VAL A 40 3.04 -10.16 3.29
N LYS A 41 3.99 -10.71 2.53
CA LYS A 41 4.05 -12.14 2.17
C LYS A 41 5.41 -12.70 2.55
N ASN A 42 5.46 -14.00 2.79
CA ASN A 42 6.74 -14.70 2.88
C ASN A 42 7.40 -14.71 1.50
N GLY A 43 8.67 -14.33 1.43
CA GLY A 43 9.47 -14.24 0.20
C GLY A 43 10.54 -15.31 0.07
N LEU A 44 10.62 -16.26 1.01
CA LEU A 44 11.61 -17.35 0.97
C LEU A 44 11.17 -18.41 -0.03
N GLY A 45 11.92 -18.55 -1.12
CA GLY A 45 11.71 -19.53 -2.20
C GLY A 45 11.53 -20.97 -1.68
N GLY A 46 10.53 -21.67 -2.22
CA GLY A 46 10.09 -23.02 -1.83
C GLY A 46 8.55 -23.14 -1.87
N ASP A 47 7.97 -24.28 -1.51
CA ASP A 47 6.50 -24.44 -1.36
C ASP A 47 5.88 -23.44 -0.36
N SER A 48 6.70 -22.81 0.48
CA SER A 48 6.37 -21.73 1.43
C SER A 48 6.50 -20.31 0.87
N ALA A 49 6.93 -20.11 -0.37
CA ALA A 49 7.09 -18.77 -0.98
C ALA A 49 5.75 -18.06 -1.24
N ASN A 50 4.64 -18.75 -1.02
CA ASN A 50 3.28 -18.24 -1.18
C ASN A 50 2.43 -18.39 0.09
N THR A 51 3.01 -18.76 1.24
CA THR A 51 2.23 -18.77 2.48
C THR A 51 2.04 -17.33 2.96
N GLY A 52 0.78 -16.99 3.23
CA GLY A 52 0.40 -15.71 3.80
C GLY A 52 1.18 -15.41 5.08
N CYS A 53 1.51 -14.14 5.26
CA CYS A 53 2.05 -13.63 6.52
C CYS A 53 0.90 -12.95 7.28
N TYR A 54 0.55 -13.50 8.44
CA TYR A 54 -0.64 -13.10 9.21
C TYR A 54 -0.29 -12.14 10.35
N ASP A 55 0.91 -12.29 10.89
CA ASP A 55 1.43 -11.52 12.03
C ASP A 55 2.09 -10.20 11.61
N ARG A 56 2.18 -9.93 10.30
CA ARG A 56 2.72 -8.69 9.74
C ARG A 56 1.68 -7.99 8.89
N ILE A 57 1.46 -6.71 9.20
CA ILE A 57 0.65 -5.81 8.38
C ILE A 57 1.48 -4.63 7.92
N ALA A 58 1.09 -4.02 6.81
CA ALA A 58 1.72 -2.82 6.30
C ALA A 58 0.77 -1.62 6.40
N LEU A 59 1.10 -0.66 7.26
CA LEU A 59 0.35 0.59 7.41
C LEU A 59 1.01 1.69 6.58
N LEU A 60 0.23 2.69 6.16
CA LEU A 60 0.70 3.81 5.35
C LEU A 60 0.70 5.10 6.16
N ASP A 61 1.84 5.77 6.23
CA ASP A 61 1.94 7.14 6.73
C ASP A 61 1.85 8.09 5.54
N LEU A 62 0.61 8.45 5.21
CA LEU A 62 0.29 9.33 4.10
C LEU A 62 0.52 10.80 4.48
N PRO A 63 0.72 11.69 3.50
CA PRO A 63 0.83 13.12 3.75
C PRO A 63 -0.38 13.68 4.51
N GLU A 64 -0.16 14.61 5.43
CA GLU A 64 -1.24 15.22 6.24
C GLU A 64 -2.30 15.95 5.41
N CYS A 65 -1.99 16.27 4.14
CA CYS A 65 -2.92 16.95 3.26
C CYS A 65 -4.05 16.03 2.75
N VAL A 66 -3.94 14.70 2.87
CA VAL A 66 -5.00 13.74 2.48
C VAL A 66 -5.76 13.20 3.70
N GLU A 67 -7.00 12.75 3.47
CA GLU A 67 -7.75 12.01 4.49
C GLU A 67 -7.64 10.51 4.18
N ALA A 68 -7.21 9.70 5.14
CA ALA A 68 -7.03 8.27 4.97
C ALA A 68 -7.84 7.49 6.01
N ASN A 69 -8.58 6.49 5.55
CA ASN A 69 -9.28 5.54 6.41
C ASN A 69 -8.80 4.12 6.09
N CYS A 70 -8.16 3.46 7.05
CA CYS A 70 -7.64 2.11 6.87
C CYS A 70 -8.56 1.07 7.53
N VAL A 71 -8.67 -0.09 6.88
CA VAL A 71 -9.36 -1.27 7.40
C VAL A 71 -8.41 -2.46 7.21
N ILE A 72 -8.21 -3.22 8.28
CA ILE A 72 -7.48 -4.49 8.22
C ILE A 72 -8.47 -5.56 7.73
N LEU A 73 -8.10 -6.23 6.65
CA LEU A 73 -8.85 -7.34 6.08
C LEU A 73 -8.11 -8.62 6.45
N GLU A 74 -8.69 -9.34 7.41
CA GLU A 74 -8.18 -10.63 7.82
C GLU A 74 -8.47 -11.67 6.72
N PRO A 75 -7.54 -12.59 6.46
CA PRO A 75 -7.71 -13.63 5.45
C PRO A 75 -8.71 -14.70 5.91
N ASP A 76 -9.61 -15.09 5.02
CA ASP A 76 -10.57 -16.18 5.25
C ASP A 76 -9.85 -17.54 5.25
N HIS A 77 -9.29 -17.97 6.38
CA HIS A 77 -8.81 -19.34 6.71
C HIS A 77 -8.02 -20.16 5.64
N SER A 78 -7.57 -19.56 4.53
CA SER A 78 -7.20 -20.25 3.28
C SER A 78 -5.78 -19.95 2.80
N GLY A 79 -4.85 -19.66 3.73
CA GLY A 79 -3.43 -19.49 3.36
C GLY A 79 -3.05 -18.10 2.85
N GLY A 80 -3.98 -17.13 2.81
CA GLY A 80 -3.73 -15.75 2.35
C GLY A 80 -3.08 -14.84 3.40
N SER A 81 -2.43 -13.75 2.96
CA SER A 81 -1.88 -12.72 3.86
C SER A 81 -2.96 -11.79 4.42
N THR A 82 -2.70 -11.21 5.59
CA THR A 82 -3.48 -10.05 6.06
C THR A 82 -3.29 -8.87 5.12
N LEU A 83 -4.39 -8.30 4.64
CA LEU A 83 -4.38 -7.14 3.75
C LEU A 83 -4.77 -5.90 4.54
N VAL A 84 -4.19 -4.76 4.22
CA VAL A 84 -4.69 -3.47 4.72
C VAL A 84 -5.24 -2.70 3.53
N ARG A 85 -6.53 -2.35 3.61
CA ARG A 85 -7.21 -1.51 2.63
C ARG A 85 -7.27 -0.09 3.15
N THR A 86 -6.64 0.85 2.46
CA THR A 86 -6.62 2.27 2.82
C THR A 86 -7.39 3.08 1.77
N LEU A 87 -8.51 3.66 2.16
CA LEU A 87 -9.23 4.63 1.33
C LEU A 87 -8.59 6.00 1.52
N VAL A 88 -8.03 6.56 0.44
CA VAL A 88 -7.37 7.87 0.45
C VAL A 88 -8.24 8.86 -0.32
N LYS A 89 -8.64 9.94 0.35
CA LYS A 89 -9.43 11.04 -0.22
C LYS A 89 -8.61 12.31 -0.31
N TYR A 90 -9.10 13.23 -1.13
CA TYR A 90 -8.49 14.54 -1.36
C TYR A 90 -7.13 14.50 -2.05
N LEU A 91 -6.89 13.53 -2.94
CA LEU A 91 -5.64 13.41 -3.69
C LEU A 91 -5.24 14.70 -4.42
N GLN A 92 -6.20 15.52 -4.84
CA GLN A 92 -5.93 16.80 -5.51
C GLN A 92 -5.16 17.82 -4.66
N LYS A 93 -5.03 17.58 -3.35
CA LYS A 93 -4.20 18.40 -2.46
C LYS A 93 -2.72 18.06 -2.54
N ILE A 94 -2.38 16.89 -3.08
CA ILE A 94 -1.00 16.50 -3.39
C ILE A 94 -0.60 17.19 -4.70
N LYS A 95 0.59 17.81 -4.69
CA LYS A 95 1.17 18.46 -5.86
C LYS A 95 2.38 17.65 -6.29
N GLY A 96 2.25 16.94 -7.41
CA GLY A 96 3.26 16.03 -7.94
C GLY A 96 3.19 14.62 -7.32
N PRO A 97 4.34 13.91 -7.24
CA PRO A 97 4.40 12.51 -6.86
C PRO A 97 3.76 12.17 -5.52
N LEU A 98 3.04 11.05 -5.47
CA LEU A 98 2.51 10.49 -4.22
C LEU A 98 3.63 9.80 -3.44
N LYS A 99 4.05 10.42 -2.33
CA LYS A 99 5.07 9.91 -1.40
C LYS A 99 4.47 9.58 -0.04
N PHE A 100 4.81 8.43 0.51
CA PHE A 100 4.41 8.02 1.85
C PHE A 100 5.36 6.99 2.43
N ASN A 101 5.39 6.83 3.76
CA ASN A 101 6.11 5.72 4.37
C ASN A 101 5.18 4.50 4.47
N ALA A 102 5.66 3.35 4.01
CA ALA A 102 5.05 2.06 4.31
C ALA A 102 5.74 1.47 5.54
N ARG A 103 4.99 1.27 6.63
CA ARG A 103 5.45 0.69 7.89
C ARG A 103 4.94 -0.73 8.04
N VAL A 104 5.85 -1.69 8.11
CA VAL A 104 5.53 -3.07 8.46
C VAL A 104 5.53 -3.21 9.97
N VAL A 105 4.42 -3.68 10.51
CA VAL A 105 4.17 -3.80 11.95
C VAL A 105 3.94 -5.26 12.32
N ASP A 106 4.60 -5.70 13.40
CA ASP A 106 4.27 -6.92 14.10
C ASP A 106 2.95 -6.72 14.86
N VAL A 107 1.90 -7.45 14.48
CA VAL A 107 0.58 -7.32 15.11
C VAL A 107 0.62 -7.79 16.58
N ASN A 108 1.40 -8.83 16.87
CA ASN A 108 1.47 -9.41 18.21
C ASN A 108 2.28 -8.53 19.17
N GLN A 109 3.37 -7.94 18.67
CA GLN A 109 4.26 -7.09 19.48
C GLN A 109 3.91 -5.60 19.42
N GLN A 110 2.98 -5.21 18.54
CA GLN A 110 2.65 -3.82 18.22
C GLN A 110 3.89 -2.96 17.90
N LYS A 111 4.91 -3.58 17.28
CA LYS A 111 6.20 -2.96 17.03
C LYS A 111 6.42 -2.75 15.53
N VAL A 112 6.92 -1.57 15.17
CA VAL A 112 7.40 -1.31 13.80
C VAL A 112 8.66 -2.15 13.58
N PHE A 113 8.57 -3.02 12.57
CA PHE A 113 9.61 -3.95 12.20
C PHE A 113 10.46 -3.42 11.05
N TYR A 114 9.81 -2.73 10.10
CA TYR A 114 10.47 -2.13 8.94
C TYR A 114 9.70 -0.91 8.47
N MET A 115 10.40 0.07 7.90
CA MET A 115 9.80 1.25 7.31
C MET A 115 10.54 1.63 6.03
N LYS A 116 9.78 1.97 4.99
CA LYS A 116 10.35 2.41 3.72
C LYS A 116 9.51 3.53 3.11
N GLU A 117 10.17 4.59 2.69
CA GLU A 117 9.54 5.58 1.83
C GLU A 117 9.25 4.95 0.47
N VAL A 118 7.99 5.06 0.06
CA VAL A 118 7.47 4.65 -1.24
C VAL A 118 7.09 5.90 -2.00
N CYS A 119 7.56 5.97 -3.24
CA CYS A 119 7.24 7.06 -4.15
C CYS A 119 6.58 6.44 -5.39
N PHE A 120 5.33 6.78 -5.61
CA PHE A 120 4.71 6.65 -6.92
C PHE A 120 4.83 8.00 -7.63
N GLU A 121 4.82 7.99 -8.96
CA GLU A 121 4.66 9.22 -9.73
C GLU A 121 3.28 9.83 -9.45
N ASP A 122 2.71 10.53 -10.43
CA ASP A 122 1.37 11.05 -10.28
C ASP A 122 0.30 9.95 -10.28
N VAL A 123 -0.62 10.04 -9.32
CA VAL A 123 -1.75 9.11 -9.14
C VAL A 123 -3.06 9.85 -9.39
N LEU A 124 -3.82 9.37 -10.38
CA LEU A 124 -5.11 9.94 -10.79
C LEU A 124 -5.05 11.46 -11.03
N ILE A 125 -5.78 12.25 -10.23
CA ILE A 125 -5.92 13.70 -10.38
C ILE A 125 -4.59 14.47 -10.20
N THR A 126 -3.57 13.91 -9.54
CA THR A 126 -2.31 14.64 -9.35
C THR A 126 -1.61 14.93 -10.68
N LYS A 127 -1.83 14.08 -11.71
CA LYS A 127 -1.35 14.28 -13.10
C LYS A 127 -1.78 15.61 -13.71
N LEU A 128 -2.92 16.16 -13.27
CA LEU A 128 -3.49 17.40 -13.83
C LEU A 128 -2.94 18.65 -13.14
N CYS A 129 -2.27 18.53 -11.99
CA CYS A 129 -1.67 19.67 -11.31
C CYS A 129 -0.36 20.15 -11.95
N GLU A 130 0.26 19.35 -12.82
CA GLU A 130 1.48 19.71 -13.55
C GLU A 130 1.22 20.50 -14.85
N MET A 131 -0.03 20.58 -15.32
CA MET A 131 -0.38 21.38 -16.50
C MET A 131 -0.49 22.87 -16.10
N LYS A 132 0.66 23.55 -16.01
CA LYS A 132 0.75 25.01 -15.98
C LYS A 132 1.55 25.54 -17.16
#